data_AF-A0A949XP69-F1
#
_entry.id   AF-A0A949XP69-F1
#
_cell.length_a   1.000
_cell.length_b   1.000
_cell.length_c   1.000
_cell.angle_alpha   90.00
_cell.angle_beta   90.00
_cell.angle_gamma   90.00
#
_symmetry.space_group_name_H-M   'P 1'
#
loop_
_entity.id
_entity.type
_entity.pdbx_description
1 polymer ?
#
loop_
_entity_poly.entity_id
_entity_poly.type
_entity_poly.pdbx_seq_one_letter_code
_entity_poly.pdbx_strand_id
1 'polypeptide(L)'
;MRSARPALAAIIALLSANPARAYAVLSHEALVDALWDTEYKHVLLLRFPHATASELKEAHSYAYGGAAIQDMGFYPHNNGYFSDLTHYVRSADFILRLIADSQTLDEYAFALGALSHYYGDNVGHGSGTNKAEPLLYPKLRREYGNVLTYADNPSKHLQTEYAFDVNEIAERQYASQSYQDFIGFNVAQPLLKRAFRETYGFDITEMYNDFDKAIGSYRYTLSTLIPFFTRVAWANHRNQIQQTRPTMTKREFLFVMSRSSYERHWGRDYARPSVWDRMLAFLVRILPPIGHIRLLKFRALTPPTQQIFMHSFDLATPGYRSALAASGAGTLRIENRNFDLGFVSAPGEYALQDDAYAYWMSRLGRHNFAGIDDAMRADLLRYYANLNAPFHTKENAKQWQTLLRELGTLKALQPAREAPVAGKE
;
A
#
# COMPACT_ATOMS: atom_id res chain seq x y z
N MET A 1 -23.52 -0.97 -52.02
CA MET A 1 -22.78 -1.82 -51.05
C MET A 1 -21.48 -1.14 -50.61
N ARG A 2 -21.60 -0.08 -49.82
CA ARG A 2 -20.58 0.66 -49.06
C ARG A 2 -21.46 1.34 -47.99
N SER A 3 -21.30 1.22 -46.68
CA SER A 3 -20.13 1.33 -45.83
C SER A 3 -20.65 1.05 -44.41
N ALA A 4 -20.41 -0.15 -43.87
CA ALA A 4 -20.86 -0.51 -42.50
C ALA A 4 -19.72 -1.07 -41.63
N ARG A 5 -18.48 -1.04 -42.13
CA ARG A 5 -17.32 -1.62 -41.45
C ARG A 5 -16.58 -0.71 -40.45
N PRO A 6 -16.57 0.64 -40.54
CA PRO A 6 -15.86 1.44 -39.53
C PRO A 6 -16.65 1.65 -38.23
N ALA A 7 -17.99 1.54 -38.25
CA ALA A 7 -18.82 1.73 -37.05
C ALA A 7 -18.76 0.54 -36.08
N LEU A 8 -18.63 -0.69 -36.61
CA LEU A 8 -18.56 -1.90 -35.77
C LEU A 8 -17.20 -2.03 -35.06
N ALA A 9 -16.11 -1.55 -35.68
CA ALA A 9 -14.78 -1.52 -35.06
C ALA A 9 -14.69 -0.49 -33.93
N ALA A 10 -15.38 0.65 -34.05
CA ALA A 10 -15.46 1.66 -32.98
C ALA A 10 -16.32 1.19 -31.79
N ILE A 11 -17.36 0.40 -32.04
CA ILE A 11 -18.22 -0.18 -30.98
C ILE A 11 -17.51 -1.32 -30.24
N ILE A 12 -16.69 -2.12 -30.92
CA ILE A 12 -15.87 -3.16 -30.27
C ILE A 12 -14.73 -2.52 -29.45
N ALA A 13 -14.13 -1.41 -29.91
CA ALA A 13 -13.15 -0.66 -29.13
C ALA A 13 -13.74 0.03 -27.88
N LEU A 14 -15.02 0.44 -27.93
CA LEU A 14 -15.76 0.99 -26.79
C LEU A 14 -16.21 -0.07 -25.77
N LEU A 15 -16.25 -1.36 -26.15
CA LEU A 15 -16.53 -2.48 -25.25
C LEU A 15 -15.27 -3.11 -24.63
N SER A 16 -14.08 -2.64 -25.02
CA SER A 16 -12.79 -3.00 -24.43
C SER A 16 -12.15 -1.88 -23.59
N ALA A 17 -12.89 -0.79 -23.33
CA ALA A 17 -12.50 0.16 -22.31
C ALA A 17 -12.75 -0.51 -20.95
N ASN A 18 -11.72 -1.18 -20.42
CA ASN A 18 -11.72 -1.56 -19.02
C ASN A 18 -12.06 -0.30 -18.22
N PRO A 19 -13.01 -0.35 -17.27
CA PRO A 19 -13.06 0.72 -16.30
C PRO A 19 -11.65 0.79 -15.73
N ALA A 20 -11.16 1.98 -15.46
CA ALA A 20 -9.85 2.18 -14.86
C ALA A 20 -10.00 2.37 -13.35
N ARG A 21 -9.15 1.70 -12.56
CA ARG A 21 -9.18 1.72 -11.10
C ARG A 21 -8.12 2.71 -10.61
N ALA A 22 -8.00 2.84 -9.31
CA ALA A 22 -7.41 4.00 -8.67
C ALA A 22 -5.98 3.79 -8.13
N TYR A 23 -5.45 4.72 -7.33
CA TYR A 23 -4.28 4.69 -6.41
C TYR A 23 -4.56 5.43 -5.09
N ALA A 24 -4.45 4.70 -3.98
CA ALA A 24 -4.77 4.99 -2.58
C ALA A 24 -5.26 3.67 -1.94
N VAL A 25 -5.74 3.68 -0.68
CA VAL A 25 -6.13 2.44 0.02
C VAL A 25 -7.09 1.57 -0.81
N LEU A 26 -8.14 2.17 -1.36
CA LEU A 26 -9.17 1.43 -2.12
C LEU A 26 -8.64 0.90 -3.43
N SER A 27 -7.52 1.43 -3.88
CA SER A 27 -6.97 1.17 -5.18
C SER A 27 -6.10 -0.07 -5.22
N HIS A 28 -5.39 -0.33 -4.13
CA HIS A 28 -4.72 -1.60 -3.93
C HIS A 28 -5.74 -2.74 -3.83
N GLU A 29 -6.89 -2.50 -3.18
CA GLU A 29 -8.04 -3.42 -3.18
C GLU A 29 -8.64 -3.56 -4.58
N ALA A 30 -8.71 -2.46 -5.32
CA ALA A 30 -9.24 -2.47 -6.67
C ALA A 30 -8.40 -3.37 -7.59
N LEU A 31 -7.07 -3.33 -7.50
CA LEU A 31 -6.19 -4.29 -8.19
C LEU A 31 -6.52 -5.75 -7.81
N VAL A 32 -6.84 -6.03 -6.54
CA VAL A 32 -7.30 -7.35 -6.10
C VAL A 32 -8.61 -7.72 -6.80
N ASP A 33 -9.62 -6.85 -6.72
CA ASP A 33 -10.94 -7.07 -7.33
C ASP A 33 -10.87 -7.23 -8.85
N ALA A 34 -9.93 -6.53 -9.47
CA ALA A 34 -9.65 -6.65 -10.89
C ALA A 34 -9.36 -8.04 -11.37
N LEU A 35 -8.58 -8.73 -10.54
CA LEU A 35 -7.99 -9.99 -10.87
C LEU A 35 -8.61 -11.11 -10.06
N TRP A 36 -9.55 -10.82 -9.16
CA TRP A 36 -10.12 -11.78 -8.22
C TRP A 36 -10.60 -13.05 -8.94
N ASP A 37 -11.57 -12.91 -9.84
CA ASP A 37 -12.13 -14.05 -10.55
C ASP A 37 -11.28 -14.53 -11.73
N THR A 38 -10.43 -13.66 -12.29
CA THR A 38 -9.68 -14.00 -13.52
C THR A 38 -8.32 -14.63 -13.26
N GLU A 39 -7.71 -14.40 -12.10
CA GLU A 39 -6.34 -14.86 -11.80
C GLU A 39 -6.17 -15.21 -10.31
N TYR A 40 -6.55 -14.30 -9.42
CA TYR A 40 -6.24 -14.40 -8.00
C TYR A 40 -6.83 -15.67 -7.36
N LYS A 41 -8.15 -15.88 -7.52
CA LYS A 41 -8.85 -17.06 -7.00
C LYS A 41 -8.29 -18.35 -7.62
N HIS A 42 -7.88 -18.29 -8.88
CA HIS A 42 -7.25 -19.44 -9.53
C HIS A 42 -5.92 -19.79 -8.85
N VAL A 43 -5.06 -18.81 -8.61
CA VAL A 43 -3.77 -19.00 -7.91
C VAL A 43 -3.98 -19.53 -6.48
N LEU A 44 -4.98 -19.04 -5.76
CA LEU A 44 -5.34 -19.60 -4.45
C LEU A 44 -5.73 -21.07 -4.55
N LEU A 45 -6.59 -21.43 -5.51
CA LEU A 45 -7.05 -22.80 -5.73
C LEU A 45 -5.97 -23.74 -6.26
N LEU A 46 -4.93 -23.24 -6.94
CA LEU A 46 -3.77 -24.04 -7.32
C LEU A 46 -3.04 -24.58 -6.09
N ARG A 47 -2.95 -23.78 -5.01
CA ARG A 47 -2.30 -24.17 -3.76
C ARG A 47 -3.26 -24.85 -2.77
N PHE A 48 -4.52 -24.44 -2.77
CA PHE A 48 -5.57 -24.91 -1.85
C PHE A 48 -6.79 -25.42 -2.64
N PRO A 49 -6.69 -26.59 -3.32
CA PRO A 49 -7.70 -27.06 -4.28
C PRO A 49 -9.05 -27.44 -3.67
N HIS A 50 -9.12 -27.57 -2.35
CA HIS A 50 -10.33 -27.94 -1.61
C HIS A 50 -11.01 -26.74 -0.93
N ALA A 51 -10.52 -25.51 -1.13
CA ALA A 51 -11.12 -24.32 -0.54
C ALA A 51 -12.57 -24.14 -1.00
N THR A 52 -13.46 -24.01 -0.02
CA THR A 52 -14.89 -23.78 -0.24
C THR A 52 -15.16 -22.33 -0.64
N ALA A 53 -16.37 -22.06 -1.15
CA ALA A 53 -16.79 -20.69 -1.45
C ALA A 53 -16.77 -19.77 -0.21
N SER A 54 -17.05 -20.31 0.98
CA SER A 54 -17.00 -19.54 2.24
C SER A 54 -15.57 -19.19 2.64
N GLU A 55 -14.64 -20.16 2.53
CA GLU A 55 -13.22 -19.92 2.83
C GLU A 55 -12.59 -18.97 1.81
N LEU A 56 -12.94 -19.06 0.53
CA LEU A 56 -12.50 -18.09 -0.48
C LEU A 56 -13.07 -16.69 -0.19
N LYS A 57 -14.30 -16.60 0.33
CA LYS A 57 -14.88 -15.33 0.78
C LYS A 57 -14.08 -14.75 1.95
N GLU A 58 -13.69 -15.57 2.92
CA GLU A 58 -12.84 -15.15 4.03
C GLU A 58 -11.44 -14.73 3.55
N ALA A 59 -10.81 -15.50 2.67
CA ALA A 59 -9.51 -15.19 2.10
C ALA A 59 -9.48 -13.86 1.36
N HIS A 60 -10.58 -13.46 0.70
CA HIS A 60 -10.70 -12.14 0.06
C HIS A 60 -10.52 -11.00 1.06
N SER A 61 -11.02 -11.16 2.29
CA SER A 61 -10.84 -10.17 3.37
C SER A 61 -9.37 -10.02 3.80
N TYR A 62 -8.59 -11.09 3.69
CA TYR A 62 -7.15 -11.09 3.93
C TYR A 62 -6.39 -10.50 2.74
N ALA A 63 -6.84 -10.74 1.51
CA ALA A 63 -6.29 -10.09 0.31
C ALA A 63 -6.37 -8.55 0.42
N TYR A 64 -7.49 -8.00 0.89
CA TYR A 64 -7.62 -6.56 1.14
C TYR A 64 -6.71 -6.09 2.28
N GLY A 65 -6.64 -6.82 3.38
CA GLY A 65 -5.72 -6.47 4.47
C GLY A 65 -4.25 -6.50 4.04
N GLY A 66 -3.89 -7.42 3.15
CA GLY A 66 -2.57 -7.46 2.52
C GLY A 66 -2.34 -6.30 1.56
N ALA A 67 -3.34 -5.91 0.78
CA ALA A 67 -3.24 -4.80 -0.17
C ALA A 67 -3.01 -3.44 0.48
N ALA A 68 -3.34 -3.29 1.77
CA ALA A 68 -3.13 -2.05 2.51
C ALA A 68 -2.05 -2.17 3.60
N ILE A 69 -1.40 -3.34 3.79
CA ILE A 69 -0.58 -3.56 5.00
C ILE A 69 0.63 -2.64 5.03
N GLN A 70 1.32 -2.43 3.91
CA GLN A 70 2.53 -1.62 3.85
C GLN A 70 2.30 -0.17 4.34
N ASP A 71 1.08 0.37 4.22
CA ASP A 71 0.73 1.71 4.69
C ASP A 71 0.44 1.80 6.18
N MET A 72 0.36 0.67 6.89
CA MET A 72 -0.07 0.62 8.29
C MET A 72 0.71 1.61 9.17
N GLY A 73 1.99 1.81 8.92
CA GLY A 73 2.87 2.73 9.65
C GLY A 73 2.42 4.19 9.62
N PHE A 74 1.73 4.61 8.55
CA PHE A 74 1.25 5.99 8.38
C PHE A 74 -0.10 6.28 9.05
N TYR A 75 -0.75 5.25 9.62
CA TYR A 75 -2.00 5.42 10.36
C TYR A 75 -1.75 5.90 11.79
N PRO A 76 -2.75 6.56 12.42
CA PRO A 76 -2.62 6.96 13.82
C PRO A 76 -2.28 5.78 14.72
N HIS A 77 -1.48 6.05 15.75
CA HIS A 77 -0.99 5.05 16.71
C HIS A 77 -0.05 3.98 16.15
N ASN A 78 0.40 4.12 14.89
CA ASN A 78 1.41 3.26 14.29
C ASN A 78 2.79 3.93 14.20
N ASN A 79 3.74 3.22 13.60
CA ASN A 79 5.13 3.62 13.48
C ASN A 79 5.48 3.82 12.00
N GLY A 80 5.74 5.06 11.58
CA GLY A 80 6.04 5.41 10.18
C GLY A 80 7.19 4.61 9.59
N TYR A 81 8.19 4.23 10.40
CA TYR A 81 9.30 3.40 9.94
C TYR A 81 8.88 2.01 9.46
N PHE A 82 7.73 1.48 9.90
CA PHE A 82 7.24 0.23 9.33
C PHE A 82 6.95 0.40 7.84
N SER A 83 6.21 1.47 7.50
CA SER A 83 5.90 1.81 6.13
C SER A 83 7.16 2.20 5.35
N ASP A 84 8.03 3.03 5.92
CA ASP A 84 9.28 3.40 5.23
C ASP A 84 10.16 2.17 4.90
N LEU A 85 10.25 1.21 5.82
CA LEU A 85 10.94 -0.06 5.54
C LEU A 85 10.27 -0.80 4.39
N THR A 86 8.97 -1.07 4.48
CA THR A 86 8.28 -1.89 3.47
C THR A 86 8.16 -1.21 2.10
N HIS A 87 8.30 0.12 2.02
CA HIS A 87 8.26 0.88 0.77
C HIS A 87 9.63 1.06 0.13
N TYR A 88 10.70 1.17 0.92
CA TYR A 88 11.99 1.67 0.44
C TYR A 88 13.19 0.75 0.71
N VAL A 89 13.06 -0.23 1.62
CA VAL A 89 14.16 -1.09 2.07
C VAL A 89 13.73 -2.54 1.97
N ARG A 90 14.35 -3.31 1.07
CA ARG A 90 14.07 -4.76 0.95
C ARG A 90 12.56 -5.05 0.73
N SER A 91 11.89 -4.15 0.00
CA SER A 91 10.43 -4.16 -0.22
C SER A 91 9.95 -5.41 -0.98
N ALA A 92 10.69 -5.87 -1.98
CA ALA A 92 10.42 -7.13 -2.66
C ALA A 92 10.76 -8.33 -1.78
N ASP A 93 11.88 -8.30 -1.04
CA ASP A 93 12.24 -9.39 -0.12
C ASP A 93 11.13 -9.62 0.92
N PHE A 94 10.53 -8.55 1.46
CA PHE A 94 9.41 -8.62 2.38
C PHE A 94 8.21 -9.38 1.79
N ILE A 95 7.81 -9.05 0.56
CA ILE A 95 6.67 -9.70 -0.12
C ILE A 95 7.00 -11.14 -0.47
N LEU A 96 8.22 -11.40 -0.93
CA LEU A 96 8.68 -12.75 -1.21
C LEU A 96 8.67 -13.63 0.06
N ARG A 97 9.01 -13.06 1.23
CA ARG A 97 8.88 -13.75 2.52
C ARG A 97 7.43 -13.99 2.92
N LEU A 98 6.54 -13.02 2.76
CA LEU A 98 5.09 -13.23 2.98
C LEU A 98 4.56 -14.39 2.13
N ILE A 99 4.96 -14.46 0.86
CA ILE A 99 4.53 -15.52 -0.06
C ILE A 99 5.14 -16.87 0.35
N ALA A 100 6.45 -16.92 0.60
CA ALA A 100 7.15 -18.15 0.95
C ALA A 100 6.67 -18.74 2.29
N ASP A 101 6.44 -17.90 3.30
CA ASP A 101 6.14 -18.31 4.67
C ASP A 101 4.65 -18.51 4.94
N SER A 102 3.79 -18.24 3.95
CA SER A 102 2.35 -18.46 4.05
C SER A 102 2.04 -19.95 4.14
N GLN A 103 1.19 -20.34 5.10
CA GLN A 103 0.85 -21.74 5.38
C GLN A 103 -0.63 -22.04 5.17
N THR A 104 -1.48 -21.02 5.25
CA THR A 104 -2.94 -21.15 5.11
C THR A 104 -3.46 -20.39 3.88
N LEU A 105 -4.70 -20.66 3.49
CA LEU A 105 -5.38 -19.93 2.43
C LEU A 105 -5.38 -18.41 2.70
N ASP A 106 -5.71 -18.03 3.93
CA ASP A 106 -5.77 -16.63 4.37
C ASP A 106 -4.40 -15.97 4.40
N GLU A 107 -3.37 -16.69 4.86
CA GLU A 107 -1.99 -16.20 4.84
C GLU A 107 -1.51 -15.99 3.40
N TYR A 108 -1.85 -16.89 2.47
CA TYR A 108 -1.45 -16.76 1.08
C TYR A 108 -2.21 -15.65 0.36
N ALA A 109 -3.52 -15.51 0.61
CA ALA A 109 -4.29 -14.37 0.13
C ALA A 109 -3.74 -13.05 0.71
N PHE A 110 -3.42 -12.99 2.00
CA PHE A 110 -2.78 -11.81 2.56
C PHE A 110 -1.46 -11.46 1.84
N ALA A 111 -0.61 -12.45 1.58
CA ALA A 111 0.66 -12.24 0.87
C ALA A 111 0.48 -11.75 -0.57
N LEU A 112 -0.46 -12.33 -1.33
CA LEU A 112 -0.79 -11.89 -2.69
C LEU A 112 -1.46 -10.50 -2.69
N GLY A 113 -2.17 -10.15 -1.62
CA GLY A 113 -2.64 -8.79 -1.36
C GLY A 113 -1.48 -7.81 -1.26
N ALA A 114 -0.45 -8.12 -0.47
CA ALA A 114 0.74 -7.27 -0.37
C ALA A 114 1.49 -7.12 -1.71
N LEU A 115 1.44 -8.13 -2.58
CA LEU A 115 1.93 -8.04 -3.96
C LEU A 115 1.11 -7.06 -4.82
N SER A 116 -0.20 -6.95 -4.57
CA SER A 116 -1.06 -5.93 -5.18
C SER A 116 -0.54 -4.52 -4.88
N HIS A 117 -0.24 -4.26 -3.61
CA HIS A 117 0.31 -2.98 -3.15
C HIS A 117 1.63 -2.65 -3.85
N TYR A 118 2.55 -3.63 -3.96
CA TYR A 118 3.82 -3.44 -4.68
C TYR A 118 3.65 -2.97 -6.11
N TYR A 119 2.82 -3.65 -6.91
CA TYR A 119 2.57 -3.19 -8.28
C TYR A 119 1.79 -1.90 -8.30
N GLY A 120 0.96 -1.71 -7.28
CA GLY A 120 0.19 -0.52 -7.10
C GLY A 120 1.10 0.69 -7.01
N ASP A 121 1.95 0.79 -6.01
CA ASP A 121 2.77 1.97 -5.80
C ASP A 121 3.82 2.17 -6.88
N ASN A 122 4.53 1.09 -7.22
CA ASN A 122 5.65 1.18 -8.17
C ASN A 122 5.24 1.73 -9.54
N VAL A 123 3.98 1.60 -9.92
CA VAL A 123 3.44 2.16 -11.16
C VAL A 123 2.58 3.39 -10.88
N GLY A 124 1.76 3.31 -9.84
CA GLY A 124 0.78 4.30 -9.41
C GLY A 124 1.39 5.64 -9.03
N HIS A 125 2.52 5.65 -8.31
CA HIS A 125 3.17 6.90 -7.93
C HIS A 125 3.81 7.54 -9.16
N GLY A 126 4.80 6.86 -9.76
CA GLY A 126 5.56 7.41 -10.89
C GLY A 126 4.72 7.74 -12.14
N SER A 127 3.64 7.01 -12.41
CA SER A 127 2.77 7.25 -13.57
C SER A 127 1.46 7.95 -13.25
N GLY A 128 1.04 7.97 -11.98
CA GLY A 128 -0.22 8.53 -11.51
C GLY A 128 0.01 9.73 -10.60
N THR A 129 0.16 9.49 -9.29
CA THR A 129 0.24 10.53 -8.24
C THR A 129 1.27 11.59 -8.57
N ASN A 130 2.51 11.19 -8.88
CA ASN A 130 3.63 12.10 -9.06
C ASN A 130 3.47 13.00 -10.30
N LYS A 131 2.67 12.56 -11.28
CA LYS A 131 2.32 13.32 -12.49
C LYS A 131 1.06 14.15 -12.33
N ALA A 132 0.12 13.69 -11.51
CA ALA A 132 -1.13 14.40 -11.23
C ALA A 132 -0.91 15.61 -10.31
N GLU A 133 -0.08 15.45 -9.29
CA GLU A 133 0.21 16.49 -8.30
C GLU A 133 0.65 17.84 -8.87
N PRO A 134 1.60 17.93 -9.82
CA PRO A 134 1.97 19.23 -10.40
C PRO A 134 0.81 19.93 -11.12
N LEU A 135 -0.16 19.18 -11.64
CA LEU A 135 -1.37 19.73 -12.24
C LEU A 135 -2.35 20.21 -11.16
N LEU A 136 -2.46 19.46 -10.07
CA LEU A 136 -3.30 19.79 -8.94
C LEU A 136 -2.74 20.93 -8.11
N TYR A 137 -1.42 21.13 -8.03
CA TYR A 137 -0.76 22.07 -7.14
C TYR A 137 0.26 22.95 -7.87
N PRO A 138 -0.18 24.02 -8.58
CA PRO A 138 0.70 24.88 -9.36
C PRO A 138 1.82 25.58 -8.59
N LYS A 139 1.67 25.73 -7.26
CA LYS A 139 2.74 26.26 -6.40
C LYS A 139 3.88 25.26 -6.26
N LEU A 140 3.56 24.01 -5.93
CA LEU A 140 4.55 22.94 -5.80
C LEU A 140 5.18 22.59 -7.16
N ARG A 141 4.42 22.65 -8.25
CA ARG A 141 4.96 22.53 -9.61
C ARG A 141 6.08 23.53 -9.92
N ARG A 142 5.99 24.76 -9.40
CA ARG A 142 7.05 25.76 -9.59
C ARG A 142 8.30 25.47 -8.78
N GLU A 143 8.17 24.73 -7.70
CA GLU A 143 9.25 24.42 -6.75
C GLU A 143 9.97 23.12 -7.16
N TYR A 144 9.20 22.07 -7.48
CA TYR A 144 9.70 20.72 -7.71
C TYR A 144 9.63 20.27 -9.19
N GLY A 145 8.92 21.02 -10.03
CA GLY A 145 8.80 20.71 -11.47
C GLY A 145 7.59 19.85 -11.82
N ASN A 146 7.71 19.03 -12.87
CA ASN A 146 6.58 18.28 -13.44
C ASN A 146 6.39 16.87 -12.84
N VAL A 147 7.23 16.51 -11.87
CA VAL A 147 7.13 15.26 -11.11
C VAL A 147 7.32 15.66 -9.66
N LEU A 148 6.37 15.30 -8.80
CA LEU A 148 6.44 15.51 -7.35
C LEU A 148 6.39 14.16 -6.67
N THR A 149 7.33 13.92 -5.77
CA THR A 149 7.44 12.70 -4.99
C THR A 149 6.74 12.87 -3.64
N TYR A 150 6.43 11.78 -2.96
CA TYR A 150 5.92 11.81 -1.59
C TYR A 150 6.84 12.63 -0.66
N ALA A 151 8.17 12.49 -0.82
CA ALA A 151 9.15 13.23 -0.04
C ALA A 151 9.07 14.76 -0.21
N ASP A 152 8.64 15.27 -1.38
CA ASP A 152 8.52 16.71 -1.63
C ASP A 152 7.36 17.34 -0.86
N ASN A 153 6.23 16.63 -0.73
CA ASN A 153 5.10 17.10 0.06
C ASN A 153 4.13 15.99 0.51
N PRO A 154 4.42 15.31 1.65
CA PRO A 154 3.59 14.20 2.13
C PRO A 154 2.11 14.57 2.31
N SER A 155 1.84 15.81 2.75
CA SER A 155 0.46 16.28 2.99
C SER A 155 -0.35 16.46 1.71
N LYS A 156 0.29 16.85 0.60
CA LYS A 156 -0.37 16.99 -0.71
C LYS A 156 -0.44 15.67 -1.47
N HIS A 157 0.49 14.77 -1.23
CA HIS A 157 0.44 13.39 -1.69
C HIS A 157 -0.79 12.67 -1.17
N LEU A 158 -0.94 12.62 0.15
CA LEU A 158 -2.11 11.99 0.79
C LEU A 158 -3.44 12.64 0.35
N GLN A 159 -3.45 13.95 0.10
CA GLN A 159 -4.66 14.63 -0.42
C GLN A 159 -5.01 14.19 -1.85
N THR A 160 -4.00 13.92 -2.68
CA THR A 160 -4.18 13.46 -4.07
C THR A 160 -4.68 12.02 -4.08
N GLU A 161 -4.10 11.16 -3.25
CA GLU A 161 -4.53 9.77 -3.05
C GLU A 161 -5.97 9.70 -2.49
N TYR A 162 -6.35 10.55 -1.55
CA TYR A 162 -7.75 10.61 -1.14
C TYR A 162 -8.69 11.13 -2.23
N ALA A 163 -8.23 12.03 -3.10
CA ALA A 163 -8.99 12.47 -4.28
C ALA A 163 -9.18 11.35 -5.30
N PHE A 164 -8.18 10.50 -5.42
CA PHE A 164 -8.20 9.26 -6.17
C PHE A 164 -9.22 8.25 -5.62
N ASP A 165 -9.19 7.92 -4.33
CA ASP A 165 -10.19 7.05 -3.66
C ASP A 165 -11.63 7.57 -3.86
N VAL A 166 -11.85 8.87 -3.67
CA VAL A 166 -13.18 9.48 -3.85
C VAL A 166 -13.65 9.37 -5.30
N ASN A 167 -12.75 9.61 -6.26
CA ASN A 167 -13.06 9.45 -7.68
C ASN A 167 -13.38 8.00 -8.01
N GLU A 168 -12.67 7.05 -7.42
CA GLU A 168 -12.94 5.63 -7.62
C GLU A 168 -14.35 5.25 -7.18
N ILE A 169 -14.74 5.67 -5.97
CA ILE A 169 -16.08 5.41 -5.44
C ILE A 169 -17.15 6.01 -6.36
N ALA A 170 -16.89 7.21 -6.91
CA ALA A 170 -17.80 7.89 -7.81
C ALA A 170 -17.93 7.21 -9.19
N GLU A 171 -16.82 6.85 -9.83
CA GLU A 171 -16.79 6.26 -11.18
C GLU A 171 -17.21 4.78 -11.19
N ARG A 172 -16.72 4.01 -10.22
CA ARG A 172 -16.83 2.55 -10.22
C ARG A 172 -18.03 2.01 -9.49
N GLN A 173 -18.79 2.89 -8.84
CA GLN A 173 -19.86 2.44 -7.96
C GLN A 173 -19.29 1.47 -6.91
N TYR A 174 -18.11 1.79 -6.34
CA TYR A 174 -17.28 0.89 -5.49
C TYR A 174 -18.17 -0.03 -4.69
N ALA A 175 -18.04 -1.32 -5.00
CA ALA A 175 -19.11 -2.28 -4.90
C ALA A 175 -19.70 -2.31 -3.49
N SER A 176 -20.86 -1.66 -3.36
CA SER A 176 -21.57 -1.57 -2.10
C SER A 176 -21.87 -2.97 -1.57
N GLN A 177 -22.00 -3.99 -2.44
CA GLN A 177 -22.20 -5.37 -2.02
C GLN A 177 -20.91 -6.02 -1.49
N SER A 178 -19.78 -6.02 -2.21
CA SER A 178 -18.54 -6.64 -1.73
C SER A 178 -17.84 -5.87 -0.61
N TYR A 179 -18.23 -4.64 -0.30
CA TYR A 179 -17.79 -3.97 0.93
C TYR A 179 -18.84 -4.05 2.07
N GLN A 180 -20.14 -4.20 1.77
CA GLN A 180 -21.16 -4.51 2.79
C GLN A 180 -21.12 -5.98 3.23
N ASP A 181 -20.74 -6.89 2.32
CA ASP A 181 -20.62 -8.33 2.55
C ASP A 181 -19.29 -8.70 3.21
N PHE A 182 -18.30 -7.80 3.15
CA PHE A 182 -16.94 -8.02 3.61
C PHE A 182 -16.49 -6.83 4.42
N ILE A 183 -16.28 -7.07 5.70
CA ILE A 183 -15.55 -6.10 6.50
C ILE A 183 -14.08 -6.52 6.42
N GLY A 184 -13.48 -6.19 5.27
CA GLY A 184 -12.25 -6.81 4.80
C GLY A 184 -11.02 -5.96 5.04
N PHE A 185 -10.31 -6.20 6.14
CA PHE A 185 -8.91 -5.82 6.35
C PHE A 185 -8.26 -6.81 7.33
N ASN A 186 -8.56 -8.10 7.15
CA ASN A 186 -7.97 -9.11 8.00
C ASN A 186 -6.47 -9.19 7.71
N VAL A 187 -5.70 -9.31 8.79
CA VAL A 187 -4.25 -9.24 8.81
C VAL A 187 -3.79 -10.57 9.35
N ALA A 188 -3.01 -11.28 8.55
CA ALA A 188 -2.35 -12.50 8.95
C ALA A 188 -1.17 -12.18 9.88
N GLN A 189 -1.46 -11.80 11.13
CA GLN A 189 -0.44 -11.32 12.06
C GLN A 189 0.71 -12.32 12.30
N PRO A 190 0.48 -13.65 12.42
CA PRO A 190 1.57 -14.60 12.55
C PRO A 190 2.52 -14.58 11.36
N LEU A 191 1.98 -14.58 10.14
CA LEU A 191 2.77 -14.45 8.91
C LEU A 191 3.55 -13.14 8.87
N LEU A 192 2.88 -12.01 9.16
CA LEU A 192 3.48 -10.69 9.17
C LEU A 192 4.68 -10.61 10.13
N LYS A 193 4.54 -11.14 11.34
CA LYS A 193 5.62 -11.20 12.34
C LYS A 193 6.83 -12.01 11.83
N ARG A 194 6.59 -13.19 11.24
CA ARG A 194 7.65 -14.05 10.67
C ARG A 194 8.37 -13.38 9.51
N ALA A 195 7.62 -12.98 8.48
CA ALA A 195 8.17 -12.39 7.28
C ALA A 195 8.93 -11.08 7.56
N PHE A 196 8.42 -10.24 8.47
CA PHE A 196 9.12 -9.03 8.89
C PHE A 196 10.47 -9.36 9.53
N ARG A 197 10.50 -10.29 10.49
CA ARG A 197 11.74 -10.70 11.16
C ARG A 197 12.75 -11.30 10.19
N GLU A 198 12.30 -12.15 9.26
CA GLU A 198 13.16 -12.74 8.23
C GLU A 198 13.65 -11.73 7.18
N THR A 199 12.99 -10.58 7.05
CA THR A 199 13.39 -9.53 6.10
C THR A 199 14.37 -8.53 6.73
N TYR A 200 14.13 -8.17 7.99
CA TYR A 200 14.81 -7.06 8.66
C TYR A 200 15.66 -7.47 9.87
N GLY A 201 15.61 -8.72 10.32
CA GLY A 201 16.50 -9.23 11.37
C GLY A 201 16.17 -8.77 12.80
N PHE A 202 14.99 -8.21 13.05
CA PHE A 202 14.49 -7.87 14.39
C PHE A 202 12.97 -8.09 14.49
N ASP A 203 12.44 -8.18 15.72
CA ASP A 203 11.02 -8.47 15.91
C ASP A 203 10.16 -7.21 15.67
N ILE A 204 9.09 -7.34 14.88
CA ILE A 204 8.17 -6.22 14.58
C ILE A 204 7.58 -5.60 15.85
N THR A 205 7.36 -6.40 16.90
CA THR A 205 6.86 -5.93 18.20
C THR A 205 7.80 -4.91 18.84
N GLU A 206 9.09 -4.91 18.49
CA GLU A 206 10.00 -3.88 18.99
C GLU A 206 9.78 -2.49 18.33
N MET A 207 8.86 -2.37 17.37
CA MET A 207 8.43 -1.09 16.77
C MET A 207 7.17 -0.52 17.44
N TYR A 208 6.46 -1.32 18.24
CA TYR A 208 5.16 -0.98 18.79
C TYR A 208 5.11 -1.27 20.28
N ASN A 209 4.50 -0.38 21.07
CA ASN A 209 4.26 -0.68 22.48
C ASN A 209 3.29 -1.85 22.67
N ASP A 210 2.33 -1.99 21.75
CA ASP A 210 1.33 -3.04 21.70
C ASP A 210 0.97 -3.27 20.23
N PHE A 211 1.52 -4.35 19.65
CA PHE A 211 1.36 -4.64 18.22
C PHE A 211 -0.08 -4.99 17.87
N ASP A 212 -0.76 -5.77 18.70
CA ASP A 212 -2.11 -6.24 18.38
C ASP A 212 -3.10 -5.07 18.43
N LYS A 213 -2.91 -4.14 19.36
CA LYS A 213 -3.64 -2.87 19.40
C LYS A 213 -3.30 -1.94 18.24
N ALA A 214 -2.06 -1.95 17.74
CA ALA A 214 -1.67 -1.19 16.57
C ALA A 214 -2.43 -1.69 15.32
N ILE A 215 -2.52 -3.02 15.12
CA ILE A 215 -3.36 -3.65 14.10
C ILE A 215 -4.83 -3.27 14.27
N GLY A 216 -5.36 -3.34 15.50
CA GLY A 216 -6.73 -2.95 15.80
C GLY A 216 -7.03 -1.49 15.47
N SER A 217 -6.10 -0.59 15.75
CA SER A 217 -6.22 0.85 15.48
C SER A 217 -6.14 1.18 13.99
N TYR A 218 -5.26 0.49 13.27
CA TYR A 218 -5.17 0.54 11.82
C TYR A 218 -6.48 0.11 11.16
N ARG A 219 -6.99 -1.10 11.48
CA ARG A 219 -8.28 -1.61 10.97
C ARG A 219 -9.44 -0.69 11.31
N TYR A 220 -9.48 -0.18 12.53
CA TYR A 220 -10.52 0.76 12.95
C TYR A 220 -10.46 2.03 12.11
N THR A 221 -9.27 2.58 11.87
CA THR A 221 -9.12 3.79 11.06
C THR A 221 -9.62 3.57 9.64
N LEU A 222 -9.20 2.48 8.98
CA LEU A 222 -9.70 2.10 7.66
C LEU A 222 -11.22 1.97 7.61
N SER A 223 -11.81 1.31 8.63
CA SER A 223 -13.26 1.16 8.74
C SER A 223 -14.01 2.50 8.83
N THR A 224 -13.33 3.58 9.23
CA THR A 224 -13.90 4.94 9.34
C THR A 224 -13.62 5.83 8.13
N LEU A 225 -12.50 5.64 7.43
CA LEU A 225 -12.13 6.41 6.24
C LEU A 225 -13.07 6.12 5.06
N ILE A 226 -13.46 4.87 4.88
CA ILE A 226 -14.31 4.48 3.75
C ILE A 226 -15.73 5.08 3.83
N PRO A 227 -16.44 5.04 4.98
CA PRO A 227 -17.66 5.83 5.18
C PRO A 227 -17.46 7.35 4.96
N PHE A 228 -16.26 7.87 5.18
CA PHE A 228 -15.96 9.26 4.86
C PHE A 228 -15.85 9.48 3.34
N PHE A 229 -15.07 8.68 2.62
CA PHE A 229 -14.93 8.80 1.17
C PHE A 229 -16.25 8.62 0.42
N THR A 230 -17.10 7.67 0.82
CA THR A 230 -18.45 7.51 0.23
C THR A 230 -19.33 8.74 0.44
N ARG A 231 -19.25 9.41 1.60
CA ARG A 231 -19.97 10.68 1.83
C ARG A 231 -19.46 11.81 0.94
N VAL A 232 -18.15 11.92 0.76
CA VAL A 232 -17.54 12.93 -0.10
C VAL A 232 -17.87 12.68 -1.57
N ALA A 233 -17.79 11.42 -2.02
CA ALA A 233 -18.14 11.02 -3.38
C ALA A 233 -19.60 11.36 -3.70
N TRP A 234 -20.54 11.02 -2.81
CA TRP A 234 -21.95 11.38 -3.00
C TRP A 234 -22.16 12.89 -3.07
N ALA A 235 -21.50 13.66 -2.20
CA ALA A 235 -21.66 15.11 -2.14
C ALA A 235 -21.16 15.80 -3.43
N ASN A 236 -20.05 15.32 -4.00
CA ASN A 236 -19.38 15.98 -5.12
C ASN A 236 -19.79 15.41 -6.50
N HIS A 237 -20.18 14.12 -6.58
CA HIS A 237 -20.42 13.41 -7.83
C HIS A 237 -21.84 12.86 -7.97
N ARG A 238 -22.81 13.34 -7.18
CA ARG A 238 -24.22 12.85 -7.20
C ARG A 238 -24.79 12.72 -8.61
N ASN A 239 -24.65 13.75 -9.43
CA ASN A 239 -25.25 13.76 -10.77
C ASN A 239 -24.65 12.66 -11.65
N GLN A 240 -23.35 12.44 -11.56
CA GLN A 240 -22.65 11.38 -12.29
C GLN A 240 -23.10 9.99 -11.80
N ILE A 241 -23.15 9.79 -10.48
CA ILE A 241 -23.63 8.54 -9.87
C ILE A 241 -25.08 8.23 -10.30
N GLN A 242 -25.95 9.23 -10.32
CA GLN A 242 -27.35 9.07 -10.71
C GLN A 242 -27.55 8.95 -12.22
N GLN A 243 -26.64 9.46 -13.06
CA GLN A 243 -26.65 9.20 -14.50
C GLN A 243 -26.40 7.72 -14.78
N THR A 244 -25.50 7.08 -14.03
CA THR A 244 -25.20 5.64 -14.20
C THR A 244 -26.22 4.73 -13.51
N ARG A 245 -26.78 5.15 -12.37
CA ARG A 245 -27.86 4.44 -11.65
C ARG A 245 -28.99 5.41 -11.24
N PRO A 246 -29.99 5.64 -12.10
CA PRO A 246 -31.06 6.61 -11.84
C PRO A 246 -31.86 6.37 -10.55
N THR A 247 -31.93 5.11 -10.09
CA THR A 247 -32.64 4.70 -8.87
C THR A 247 -31.77 4.77 -7.61
N MET A 248 -30.45 5.01 -7.71
CA MET A 248 -29.54 5.02 -6.56
C MET A 248 -29.93 6.12 -5.57
N THR A 249 -30.21 5.72 -4.33
CA THR A 249 -30.47 6.65 -3.24
C THR A 249 -29.20 6.92 -2.42
N LYS A 250 -29.17 8.06 -1.72
CA LYS A 250 -28.09 8.37 -0.77
C LYS A 250 -27.91 7.27 0.28
N ARG A 251 -29.01 6.66 0.75
CA ARG A 251 -28.97 5.62 1.79
C ARG A 251 -28.31 4.34 1.29
N GLU A 252 -28.55 3.96 0.04
CA GLU A 252 -27.95 2.77 -0.57
C GLU A 252 -26.48 3.01 -0.94
N PHE A 253 -26.14 4.23 -1.33
CA PHE A 253 -24.77 4.61 -1.68
C PHE A 253 -23.85 4.79 -0.47
N LEU A 254 -24.37 5.34 0.63
CA LEU A 254 -23.57 5.56 1.82
C LEU A 254 -23.36 4.25 2.58
N PHE A 255 -22.09 3.86 2.70
CA PHE A 255 -21.71 2.81 3.62
C PHE A 255 -21.71 3.33 5.06
N VAL A 256 -22.34 2.61 5.98
CA VAL A 256 -22.39 2.95 7.40
C VAL A 256 -21.94 1.74 8.23
N MET A 257 -20.69 1.76 8.67
CA MET A 257 -20.22 0.88 9.75
C MET A 257 -20.47 1.57 11.08
N SER A 258 -21.44 1.07 11.86
CA SER A 258 -21.58 1.53 13.25
C SER A 258 -20.46 0.94 14.10
N ARG A 259 -20.02 1.69 15.12
CA ARG A 259 -19.02 1.22 16.08
C ARG A 259 -19.45 -0.09 16.76
N SER A 260 -20.74 -0.26 17.07
CA SER A 260 -21.25 -1.50 17.67
C SER A 260 -21.20 -2.69 16.71
N SER A 261 -21.34 -2.46 15.40
CA SER A 261 -21.14 -3.49 14.37
C SER A 261 -19.66 -3.89 14.25
N TYR A 262 -18.76 -2.91 14.33
CA TYR A 262 -17.31 -3.14 14.36
C TYR A 262 -16.88 -3.94 15.59
N GLU A 263 -17.26 -3.48 16.79
CA GLU A 263 -16.89 -4.12 18.05
C GLU A 263 -17.45 -5.55 18.18
N ARG A 264 -18.53 -5.89 17.45
CA ARG A 264 -19.07 -7.24 17.41
C ARG A 264 -18.18 -8.22 16.64
N HIS A 265 -17.51 -7.75 15.60
CA HIS A 265 -16.69 -8.61 14.72
C HIS A 265 -15.21 -8.62 15.12
N TRP A 266 -14.62 -7.47 15.48
CA TRP A 266 -13.18 -7.38 15.82
C TRP A 266 -12.89 -7.10 17.29
N GLY A 267 -13.93 -6.99 18.13
CA GLY A 267 -13.76 -6.65 19.53
C GLY A 267 -13.39 -5.19 19.76
N ARG A 268 -12.86 -4.91 20.96
CA ARG A 268 -12.61 -3.55 21.47
C ARG A 268 -11.14 -3.19 21.57
N ASP A 269 -10.27 -4.04 21.04
CA ASP A 269 -8.83 -3.91 21.22
C ASP A 269 -8.22 -2.99 20.16
N TYR A 270 -8.52 -1.71 20.30
CA TYR A 270 -7.98 -0.63 19.49
C TYR A 270 -7.86 0.63 20.35
N ALA A 271 -6.89 1.50 20.02
CA ALA A 271 -6.76 2.79 20.69
C ALA A 271 -7.99 3.66 20.35
N ARG A 272 -8.61 4.24 21.39
CA ARG A 272 -9.69 5.20 21.17
C ARG A 272 -9.12 6.44 20.50
N PRO A 273 -9.89 7.14 19.63
CA PRO A 273 -9.43 8.32 18.92
C PRO A 273 -8.77 9.34 19.86
N SER A 274 -7.46 9.53 19.71
CA SER A 274 -6.65 10.50 20.45
C SER A 274 -7.01 11.94 20.07
N VAL A 275 -6.46 12.94 20.78
CA VAL A 275 -6.62 14.35 20.35
C VAL A 275 -6.03 14.56 18.95
N TRP A 276 -4.95 13.86 18.62
CA TRP A 276 -4.35 13.85 17.29
C TRP A 276 -5.22 13.15 16.26
N ASP A 277 -5.92 12.08 16.61
CA ASP A 277 -6.88 11.41 15.70
C ASP A 277 -8.12 12.26 15.52
N ARG A 278 -8.52 13.02 16.55
CA ARG A 278 -9.54 14.05 16.44
C ARG A 278 -9.05 15.24 15.65
N MET A 279 -7.75 15.52 15.60
CA MET A 279 -7.12 16.55 14.77
C MET A 279 -6.95 16.09 13.31
N LEU A 280 -6.61 14.82 13.05
CA LEU A 280 -6.64 14.22 11.72
C LEU A 280 -8.10 14.12 11.25
N ALA A 281 -8.99 13.65 12.12
CA ALA A 281 -10.42 13.75 11.91
C ALA A 281 -10.92 15.20 11.88
N PHE A 282 -10.19 16.20 12.40
CA PHE A 282 -10.49 17.64 12.27
C PHE A 282 -9.99 18.17 10.95
N LEU A 283 -8.86 17.70 10.42
CA LEU A 283 -8.39 17.91 9.05
C LEU A 283 -9.36 17.26 8.03
N VAL A 284 -10.08 16.21 8.44
CA VAL A 284 -11.18 15.55 7.71
C VAL A 284 -12.55 16.23 7.97
N ARG A 285 -12.81 16.73 9.19
CA ARG A 285 -14.00 17.49 9.64
C ARG A 285 -13.87 18.98 9.37
N ILE A 286 -12.82 19.33 8.66
CA ILE A 286 -12.65 20.49 7.83
C ILE A 286 -13.60 20.35 6.60
N LEU A 287 -14.85 19.98 6.87
CA LEU A 287 -15.99 19.82 5.98
C LEU A 287 -17.22 20.14 6.84
N PRO A 288 -17.90 21.28 6.62
CA PRO A 288 -19.09 21.62 7.38
C PRO A 288 -20.23 20.63 7.07
N PRO A 289 -21.22 20.49 7.98
CA PRO A 289 -22.43 19.74 7.68
C PRO A 289 -23.05 20.28 6.40
N ILE A 290 -23.39 19.37 5.49
CA ILE A 290 -23.93 19.61 4.15
C ILE A 290 -24.93 20.78 4.18
N GLY A 291 -24.49 21.94 3.67
CA GLY A 291 -25.23 23.19 3.70
C GLY A 291 -24.31 24.41 3.61
N HIS A 292 -24.38 25.12 2.48
CA HIS A 292 -23.94 26.50 2.21
C HIS A 292 -22.60 27.04 2.76
N ILE A 293 -21.61 26.22 3.12
CA ILE A 293 -20.29 26.72 3.50
C ILE A 293 -19.21 26.11 2.59
N ARG A 294 -18.95 26.81 1.49
CA ARG A 294 -17.75 26.66 0.65
C ARG A 294 -16.54 27.14 1.43
N LEU A 295 -16.00 26.33 2.30
CA LEU A 295 -14.62 26.49 2.75
C LEU A 295 -14.28 25.21 3.45
N LEU A 296 -13.76 24.27 2.67
CA LEU A 296 -12.44 23.68 2.84
C LEU A 296 -12.19 22.78 1.63
N LYS A 297 -11.15 23.15 0.87
CA LYS A 297 -11.00 22.76 -0.54
C LYS A 297 -10.32 21.40 -0.64
N PHE A 298 -11.07 20.33 -0.39
CA PHE A 298 -10.75 19.05 -1.02
C PHE A 298 -10.63 19.30 -2.53
N ARG A 299 -9.44 19.11 -3.10
CA ARG A 299 -9.24 19.33 -4.55
C ARG A 299 -9.70 18.07 -5.25
N ALA A 300 -10.94 18.10 -5.76
CA ALA A 300 -11.40 17.09 -6.69
C ALA A 300 -10.44 17.01 -7.89
N LEU A 301 -10.33 15.81 -8.46
CA LEU A 301 -9.54 15.60 -9.65
C LEU A 301 -10.12 16.43 -10.82
N THR A 302 -9.22 16.96 -11.63
CA THR A 302 -9.54 17.51 -12.96
C THR A 302 -9.61 16.37 -14.00
N PRO A 303 -10.28 16.55 -15.16
CA PRO A 303 -10.31 15.52 -16.19
C PRO A 303 -8.93 15.01 -16.63
N PRO A 304 -7.89 15.85 -16.82
CA PRO A 304 -6.55 15.37 -17.11
C PRO A 304 -5.95 14.50 -15.99
N THR A 305 -6.17 14.87 -14.73
CA THR A 305 -5.66 14.10 -13.59
C THR A 305 -6.44 12.81 -13.36
N GLN A 306 -7.75 12.78 -13.70
CA GLN A 306 -8.52 11.54 -13.76
C GLN A 306 -7.97 10.61 -14.85
N GLN A 307 -7.62 11.12 -16.03
CA GLN A 307 -7.04 10.31 -17.10
C GLN A 307 -5.66 9.74 -16.74
N ILE A 308 -4.79 10.56 -16.15
CA ILE A 308 -3.47 10.13 -15.65
C ILE A 308 -3.62 8.96 -14.68
N PHE A 309 -4.54 9.13 -13.75
CA PHE A 309 -4.87 8.14 -12.75
C PHE A 309 -5.43 6.83 -13.32
N MET A 310 -6.40 6.94 -14.22
CA MET A 310 -6.97 5.79 -14.90
C MET A 310 -5.89 5.01 -15.65
N HIS A 311 -5.03 5.74 -16.35
CA HIS A 311 -3.93 5.16 -17.11
C HIS A 311 -2.87 4.49 -16.21
N SER A 312 -2.52 5.05 -15.06
CA SER A 312 -1.56 4.40 -14.15
C SER A 312 -2.07 3.06 -13.64
N PHE A 313 -3.38 2.87 -13.55
CA PHE A 313 -3.95 1.59 -13.12
C PHE A 313 -3.94 0.55 -14.25
N ASP A 314 -4.27 0.99 -15.47
CA ASP A 314 -4.16 0.15 -16.66
C ASP A 314 -2.71 -0.32 -16.88
N LEU A 315 -1.73 0.47 -16.44
CA LEU A 315 -0.31 0.09 -16.46
C LEU A 315 0.07 -0.93 -15.37
N ALA A 316 -0.50 -0.87 -14.17
CA ALA A 316 -0.14 -1.80 -13.09
C ALA A 316 -0.79 -3.18 -13.24
N THR A 317 -2.03 -3.22 -13.74
CA THR A 317 -2.83 -4.44 -13.80
C THR A 317 -2.14 -5.60 -14.53
N PRO A 318 -1.52 -5.41 -15.72
CA PRO A 318 -0.82 -6.50 -16.41
C PRO A 318 0.41 -7.01 -15.64
N GLY A 319 1.14 -6.11 -14.97
CA GLY A 319 2.28 -6.47 -14.14
C GLY A 319 1.85 -7.32 -12.96
N TYR A 320 0.81 -6.89 -12.26
CA TYR A 320 0.26 -7.63 -11.12
C TYR A 320 -0.32 -8.99 -11.54
N ARG A 321 -1.07 -9.06 -12.66
CA ARG A 321 -1.56 -10.34 -13.21
C ARG A 321 -0.42 -11.31 -13.49
N SER A 322 0.63 -10.84 -14.15
CA SER A 322 1.80 -11.68 -14.47
C SER A 322 2.50 -12.17 -13.21
N ALA A 323 2.55 -11.32 -12.17
CA ALA A 323 3.15 -11.68 -10.89
C ALA A 323 2.31 -12.69 -10.09
N LEU A 324 0.98 -12.60 -10.13
CA LEU A 324 0.09 -13.61 -9.56
C LEU A 324 0.33 -14.97 -10.22
N ALA A 325 0.33 -15.03 -11.55
CA ALA A 325 0.60 -16.26 -12.29
C ALA A 325 1.99 -16.83 -11.97
N ALA A 326 3.02 -15.97 -11.92
CA ALA A 326 4.38 -16.38 -11.56
C ALA A 326 4.49 -16.86 -10.09
N SER A 327 3.70 -16.28 -9.17
CA SER A 327 3.62 -16.74 -7.79
C SER A 327 3.03 -18.15 -7.71
N GLY A 328 1.91 -18.39 -8.41
CA GLY A 328 1.29 -19.72 -8.50
C GLY A 328 2.21 -20.78 -9.12
N ALA A 329 3.08 -20.37 -10.04
CA ALA A 329 4.09 -21.23 -10.66
C ALA A 329 5.38 -21.40 -9.83
N GLY A 330 5.54 -20.67 -8.72
CA GLY A 330 6.78 -20.67 -7.92
C GLY A 330 7.97 -20.00 -8.62
N THR A 331 7.73 -19.17 -9.63
CA THR A 331 8.76 -18.51 -10.45
C THR A 331 8.77 -16.99 -10.29
N LEU A 332 8.06 -16.43 -9.31
CA LEU A 332 8.00 -14.99 -9.07
C LEU A 332 9.40 -14.42 -8.82
N ARG A 333 9.71 -13.35 -9.56
CA ARG A 333 10.92 -12.53 -9.41
C ARG A 333 10.50 -11.07 -9.47
N ILE A 334 10.79 -10.32 -8.41
CA ILE A 334 10.53 -8.88 -8.27
C ILE A 334 11.74 -8.21 -7.62
N GLU A 335 11.89 -6.90 -7.85
CA GLU A 335 13.07 -6.13 -7.42
C GLU A 335 12.73 -5.23 -6.23
N ASN A 336 13.71 -4.99 -5.36
CA ASN A 336 13.61 -4.02 -4.25
C ASN A 336 13.63 -2.59 -4.82
N ARG A 337 12.49 -2.15 -5.32
CA ARG A 337 12.26 -0.81 -5.86
C ARG A 337 11.78 0.13 -4.76
N ASN A 338 12.05 1.41 -4.95
CA ASN A 338 11.46 2.47 -4.17
C ASN A 338 10.02 2.69 -4.68
N PHE A 339 9.04 2.48 -3.81
CA PHE A 339 7.62 2.49 -4.19
C PHE A 339 7.15 3.84 -4.73
N ASP A 340 7.72 4.94 -4.23
CA ASP A 340 7.35 6.27 -4.69
C ASP A 340 7.98 6.63 -6.06
N LEU A 341 9.17 6.10 -6.33
CA LEU A 341 9.87 6.35 -7.60
C LEU A 341 9.51 5.33 -8.70
N GLY A 342 9.15 4.11 -8.32
CA GLY A 342 8.84 2.99 -9.22
C GLY A 342 10.04 2.24 -9.79
N PHE A 343 11.25 2.56 -9.33
CA PHE A 343 12.51 1.95 -9.78
C PHE A 343 13.51 1.77 -8.61
N VAL A 344 14.62 1.08 -8.87
CA VAL A 344 15.71 0.94 -7.92
C VAL A 344 16.52 2.23 -7.89
N SER A 345 16.38 3.00 -6.82
CA SER A 345 17.13 4.23 -6.54
C SER A 345 18.52 3.94 -5.99
N ALA A 346 19.46 4.82 -6.30
CA ALA A 346 20.80 4.80 -5.74
C ALA A 346 20.83 5.44 -4.33
N PRO A 347 21.83 5.11 -3.50
CA PRO A 347 22.03 5.77 -2.21
C PRO A 347 22.20 7.29 -2.36
N GLY A 348 21.51 8.09 -1.54
CA GLY A 348 21.50 9.55 -1.64
C GLY A 348 20.53 10.15 -2.67
N GLU A 349 19.79 9.34 -3.44
CA GLU A 349 18.80 9.86 -4.40
C GLU A 349 17.42 10.14 -3.78
N TYR A 350 17.10 9.49 -2.66
CA TYR A 350 15.78 9.61 -2.03
C TYR A 350 15.89 9.64 -0.50
N ALA A 351 15.53 10.77 0.10
CA ALA A 351 15.77 11.06 1.51
C ALA A 351 15.12 10.03 2.47
N LEU A 352 13.86 9.65 2.25
CA LEU A 352 13.16 8.71 3.12
C LEU A 352 13.77 7.30 3.07
N GLN A 353 14.38 6.93 1.95
CA GLN A 353 15.07 5.65 1.83
C GLN A 353 16.39 5.68 2.58
N ASP A 354 17.17 6.76 2.47
CA ASP A 354 18.38 6.93 3.27
C ASP A 354 18.08 6.85 4.77
N ASP A 355 16.98 7.51 5.20
CA ASP A 355 16.52 7.51 6.58
C ASP A 355 16.03 6.12 7.03
N ALA A 356 15.33 5.39 6.15
CA ALA A 356 14.88 4.03 6.43
C ALA A 356 16.05 3.04 6.56
N TYR A 357 17.06 3.14 5.69
CA TYR A 357 18.28 2.34 5.81
C TYR A 357 19.06 2.68 7.10
N ALA A 358 19.14 3.96 7.47
CA ALA A 358 19.80 4.37 8.71
C ALA A 358 19.04 3.90 9.95
N TYR A 359 17.71 3.95 9.91
CA TYR A 359 16.87 3.36 10.95
C TYR A 359 17.16 1.86 11.07
N TRP A 360 17.14 1.13 9.95
CA TRP A 360 17.38 -0.31 9.93
C TRP A 360 18.76 -0.68 10.49
N MET A 361 19.82 0.02 10.04
CA MET A 361 21.18 -0.12 10.58
C MET A 361 21.20 0.05 12.10
N SER A 362 20.54 1.10 12.60
CA SER A 362 20.52 1.37 14.04
C SER A 362 19.71 0.34 14.83
N ARG A 363 18.60 -0.19 14.27
CA ARG A 363 17.84 -1.28 14.88
C ARG A 363 18.69 -2.52 15.07
N LEU A 364 19.42 -2.93 14.02
CA LEU A 364 20.32 -4.07 14.09
C LEU A 364 21.51 -3.81 15.03
N GLY A 365 22.06 -2.59 15.01
CA GLY A 365 23.18 -2.18 15.86
C GLY A 365 22.90 -2.30 17.36
N ARG A 366 21.65 -2.04 17.80
CA ARG A 366 21.23 -2.20 19.21
C ARG A 366 21.39 -3.62 19.74
N HIS A 367 21.30 -4.61 18.86
CA HIS A 367 21.43 -6.03 19.17
C HIS A 367 22.75 -6.61 18.66
N ASN A 368 23.76 -5.76 18.43
CA ASN A 368 25.06 -6.16 17.86
C ASN A 368 24.92 -6.99 16.57
N PHE A 369 23.90 -6.68 15.75
CA PHE A 369 23.58 -7.39 14.51
C PHE A 369 23.27 -8.89 14.68
N ALA A 370 22.85 -9.33 15.87
CA ALA A 370 22.61 -10.75 16.16
C ALA A 370 21.55 -11.42 15.25
N GLY A 371 20.64 -10.65 14.67
CA GLY A 371 19.58 -11.15 13.78
C GLY A 371 19.86 -11.01 12.28
N ILE A 372 21.07 -10.59 11.89
CA ILE A 372 21.41 -10.39 10.47
C ILE A 372 21.78 -11.71 9.78
N ASP A 373 21.34 -11.90 8.54
CA ASP A 373 21.85 -12.94 7.63
C ASP A 373 22.83 -12.38 6.59
N ASP A 374 23.40 -13.25 5.76
CA ASP A 374 24.37 -12.84 4.74
C ASP A 374 23.75 -11.91 3.68
N ALA A 375 22.47 -12.06 3.35
CA ALA A 375 21.79 -11.24 2.37
C ALA A 375 21.54 -9.82 2.92
N MET A 376 21.07 -9.71 4.16
CA MET A 376 20.91 -8.44 4.86
C MET A 376 22.24 -7.71 5.02
N ARG A 377 23.31 -8.44 5.40
CA ARG A 377 24.66 -7.87 5.52
C ARG A 377 25.15 -7.36 4.18
N ALA A 378 25.02 -8.15 3.11
CA ALA A 378 25.42 -7.75 1.78
C ALA A 378 24.66 -6.51 1.30
N ASP A 379 23.36 -6.42 1.58
CA ASP A 379 22.51 -5.30 1.20
C ASP A 379 22.93 -3.99 1.90
N LEU A 380 23.10 -4.01 3.23
CA LEU A 380 23.58 -2.86 3.99
C LEU A 380 24.98 -2.40 3.54
N LEU A 381 25.91 -3.34 3.35
CA LEU A 381 27.27 -3.01 2.91
C LEU A 381 27.29 -2.43 1.49
N ARG A 382 26.41 -2.92 0.60
CA ARG A 382 26.24 -2.41 -0.75
C ARG A 382 25.65 -1.01 -0.75
N TYR A 383 24.62 -0.76 0.06
CA TYR A 383 23.98 0.56 0.16
C TYR A 383 24.96 1.64 0.64
N TYR A 384 25.83 1.29 1.60
CA TYR A 384 26.85 2.21 2.13
C TYR A 384 28.25 2.04 1.51
N ALA A 385 28.36 1.44 0.32
CA ALA A 385 29.64 1.21 -0.34
C ALA A 385 30.35 2.52 -0.72
N ASN A 386 29.59 3.54 -1.15
CA ASN A 386 30.11 4.86 -1.50
C ASN A 386 29.70 5.91 -0.45
N LEU A 387 30.51 6.08 0.59
CA LEU A 387 30.27 7.09 1.64
C LEU A 387 30.33 8.55 1.15
N ASN A 388 30.75 8.81 -0.10
CA ASN A 388 30.72 10.15 -0.68
C ASN A 388 29.34 10.52 -1.27
N ALA A 389 28.44 9.55 -1.44
CA ALA A 389 27.08 9.83 -1.90
C ALA A 389 26.36 10.85 -0.98
N PRO A 390 25.42 11.65 -1.52
CA PRO A 390 24.77 12.73 -0.78
C PRO A 390 23.64 12.21 0.13
N PHE A 391 23.96 11.26 1.02
CA PHE A 391 22.98 10.71 1.96
C PHE A 391 22.29 11.81 2.78
N HIS A 392 20.96 11.80 2.82
CA HIS A 392 20.16 12.74 3.62
C HIS A 392 20.57 12.74 5.11
N THR A 393 20.91 11.56 5.65
CA THR A 393 21.39 11.40 7.04
C THR A 393 22.65 12.21 7.39
N LYS A 394 23.41 12.70 6.39
CA LYS A 394 24.55 13.61 6.60
C LYS A 394 24.15 14.99 7.11
N GLU A 395 22.92 15.42 6.88
CA GLU A 395 22.40 16.68 7.42
C GLU A 395 22.40 16.68 8.96
N ASN A 396 22.35 15.49 9.57
CA ASN A 396 22.50 15.31 11.00
C ASN A 396 23.82 14.64 11.35
N ALA A 397 24.83 15.46 11.68
CA ALA A 397 26.18 14.98 12.01
C ALA A 397 26.20 13.89 13.10
N LYS A 398 25.32 13.95 14.11
CA LYS A 398 25.27 12.95 15.18
C LYS A 398 24.74 11.60 14.69
N GLN A 399 23.68 11.63 13.87
CA GLN A 399 23.13 10.41 13.25
C GLN A 399 24.16 9.80 12.29
N TRP A 400 24.78 10.62 11.43
CA TRP A 400 25.81 10.17 10.50
C TRP A 400 27.00 9.50 11.23
N GLN A 401 27.52 10.10 12.30
CA GLN A 401 28.59 9.49 13.09
C GLN A 401 28.17 8.18 13.76
N THR A 402 26.90 8.04 14.11
CA THR A 402 26.37 6.80 14.68
C THR A 402 26.30 5.70 13.63
N LEU A 403 25.77 6.02 12.45
CA LEU A 403 25.75 5.13 11.29
C LEU A 403 27.16 4.66 10.90
N LEU A 404 28.16 5.55 10.87
CA LEU A 404 29.54 5.17 10.57
C LEU A 404 30.13 4.18 11.58
N ARG A 405 29.81 4.33 12.88
CA ARG A 405 30.22 3.36 13.91
C ARG A 405 29.55 2.01 13.72
N GLU A 406 28.23 2.01 13.51
CA GLU A 406 27.44 0.80 13.27
C GLU A 406 27.91 0.07 12.00
N LEU A 407 28.19 0.79 10.92
CA LEU A 407 28.78 0.26 9.70
C LEU A 407 30.18 -0.34 9.94
N GLY A 408 30.99 0.27 10.79
CA GLY A 408 32.27 -0.27 11.23
C GLY A 408 32.11 -1.61 11.94
N THR A 409 31.17 -1.71 12.86
CA THR A 409 30.81 -2.96 13.55
C THR A 409 30.34 -4.02 12.55
N LEU A 410 29.43 -3.68 11.63
CA LEU A 410 28.91 -4.59 10.60
C LEU A 410 30.03 -5.16 9.71
N LYS A 411 31.01 -4.32 9.32
CA LYS A 411 32.19 -4.75 8.53
C LYS A 411 33.09 -5.70 9.30
N ALA A 412 33.22 -5.52 10.62
CA ALA A 412 34.05 -6.34 11.48
C ALA A 412 33.41 -7.71 11.82
N LEU A 413 32.10 -7.89 11.58
CA LEU A 413 31.46 -9.21 11.72
C LEU A 413 32.11 -10.20 10.75
N GLN A 414 32.58 -11.31 11.29
CA GLN A 414 32.99 -12.47 10.49
C GLN A 414 31.73 -13.12 9.89
N PRO A 415 31.77 -13.59 8.63
CA PRO A 415 30.70 -14.44 8.10
C PRO A 415 30.47 -15.61 9.05
N ALA A 416 29.22 -15.99 9.29
CA ALA A 416 28.93 -17.16 10.10
C ALA A 416 29.68 -18.36 9.50
N ARG A 417 30.54 -19.02 10.29
CA ARG A 417 31.17 -20.28 9.86
C ARG A 417 30.03 -21.25 9.56
N GLU A 418 29.98 -21.75 8.32
CA GLU A 418 29.17 -22.92 7.99
C GLU A 418 29.46 -24.00 9.04
N ALA A 419 28.43 -24.41 9.79
CA ALA A 419 28.57 -25.53 10.69
C ALA A 419 29.02 -26.74 9.86
N PRO A 420 30.09 -27.47 10.25
CA PRO A 420 30.51 -28.63 9.50
C PRO A 420 29.32 -29.59 9.42
N VAL A 421 28.92 -29.92 8.19
CA VAL A 421 27.97 -31.00 7.92
C VAL A 421 28.49 -32.21 8.69
N ALA A 422 27.75 -32.64 9.70
CA ALA A 422 28.07 -33.84 10.45
C ALA A 422 28.10 -35.00 9.44
N GLY A 423 29.31 -35.40 9.05
CA GLY A 423 29.54 -36.57 8.24
C GLY A 423 28.93 -37.75 8.99
N LYS A 424 27.99 -38.43 8.36
CA LYS A 424 27.62 -39.78 8.73
C LYS A 424 28.83 -40.66 8.42
N GLU A 425 29.58 -41.04 9.44
CA GLU A 425 30.35 -42.29 9.42
C GLU A 425 29.45 -43.45 9.84
#